data_AF-A0A2V6V0J0-F1
#
_entry.id   AF-A0A2V6V0J0-F1
#
_cell.length_a   1.000
_cell.length_b   1.000
_cell.length_c   1.000
_cell.angle_alpha   90.00
_cell.angle_beta   90.00
_cell.angle_gamma   90.00
#
_symmetry.space_group_name_H-M   'P 1'
#
loop_
_entity.id
_entity.type
_entity.pdbx_description
1 polymer ?
#
loop_
_entity_poly.entity_id
_entity_poly.type
_entity_poly.pdbx_seq_one_letter_code
_entity_poly.pdbx_strand_id
1 'polypeptide(L)'
;MPDGSRRALLVAALGFFSVRAPDPTLEILQSWLSSWPGVGLVAAGMARQGYDLSLTRYADLGWRATFYVSGREHSPTGATGSAFETTPFRAVHAAAWETLARA
;
A
#
# COMPACT_ATOMS: atom_id res chain seq x y z
N MET A 1 -9.03 -17.61 -14.61
CA MET A 1 -8.02 -16.52 -14.60
C MET A 1 -8.72 -15.18 -14.41
N PRO A 2 -8.85 -14.66 -13.17
CA PRO A 2 -9.29 -13.30 -12.87
C PRO A 2 -8.24 -12.41 -12.14
N ASP A 3 -7.05 -12.93 -11.81
CA ASP A 3 -6.11 -12.25 -10.90
C ASP A 3 -5.31 -11.08 -11.53
N GLY A 4 -5.09 -11.11 -12.85
CA GLY A 4 -4.35 -10.06 -13.55
C GLY A 4 -5.03 -8.69 -13.47
N SER A 5 -6.35 -8.64 -13.67
CA SER A 5 -7.12 -7.39 -13.64
C SER A 5 -7.14 -6.77 -12.25
N ARG A 6 -7.22 -7.60 -11.19
CA ARG A 6 -7.20 -7.12 -9.81
C ARG A 6 -5.83 -6.60 -9.38
N ARG A 7 -4.74 -7.19 -9.89
CA ARG A 7 -3.38 -6.65 -9.71
C ARG A 7 -3.25 -5.31 -10.42
N ALA A 8 -3.71 -5.21 -11.66
CA ALA A 8 -3.64 -3.97 -12.44
C ALA A 8 -4.40 -2.82 -11.76
N LEU A 9 -5.59 -3.08 -11.20
CA LEU A 9 -6.35 -2.07 -10.45
C LEU A 9 -5.62 -1.59 -9.20
N LEU A 10 -4.98 -2.51 -8.45
CA LEU A 10 -4.16 -2.15 -7.30
C LEU A 10 -2.99 -1.26 -7.71
N VAL A 11 -2.26 -1.65 -8.75
CA VAL A 11 -1.12 -0.87 -9.29
C VAL A 11 -1.60 0.51 -9.77
N ALA A 12 -2.74 0.58 -10.46
CA ALA A 12 -3.32 1.84 -10.90
C ALA A 12 -3.68 2.75 -9.72
N ALA A 13 -4.32 2.21 -8.68
CA ALA A 13 -4.67 2.99 -7.48
C ALA A 13 -3.42 3.56 -6.78
N LEU A 14 -2.36 2.75 -6.61
CA LEU A 14 -1.08 3.20 -6.06
C LEU A 14 -0.38 4.25 -6.96
N GLY A 15 -0.48 4.06 -8.28
CA GLY A 15 0.02 5.01 -9.27
C GLY A 15 -0.68 6.36 -9.18
N PHE A 16 -2.02 6.38 -9.20
CA PHE A 16 -2.81 7.61 -9.07
C PHE A 16 -2.61 8.30 -7.72
N PHE A 17 -2.36 7.55 -6.64
CA PHE A 17 -1.98 8.15 -5.36
C PHE A 17 -0.66 8.94 -5.43
N SER A 18 0.24 8.55 -6.32
CA SER A 18 1.58 9.14 -6.46
C SER A 18 1.64 10.30 -7.47
N VAL A 19 0.65 10.43 -8.36
CA VAL A 19 0.62 11.49 -9.39
C VAL A 19 0.44 12.86 -8.75
N ARG A 20 1.26 13.83 -9.17
CA ARG A 20 1.12 15.25 -8.80
C ARG A 20 0.65 16.03 -10.02
N ALA A 21 -0.66 16.21 -10.15
CA ALA A 21 -1.27 17.01 -11.20
C ALA A 21 -2.47 17.78 -10.62
N PRO A 22 -2.71 19.03 -11.06
CA PRO A 22 -3.88 19.81 -10.64
C PRO A 22 -5.13 19.31 -11.37
N ASP A 23 -5.66 18.16 -10.94
CA ASP A 23 -6.87 17.54 -11.46
C ASP A 23 -7.88 17.30 -10.31
N PRO A 24 -9.08 17.90 -10.36
CA PRO A 24 -10.06 17.77 -9.28
C PRO A 24 -10.54 16.33 -9.04
N THR A 25 -10.59 15.50 -10.08
CA THR A 25 -11.00 14.10 -9.95
C THR A 25 -9.92 13.29 -9.24
N LEU A 26 -8.65 13.57 -9.57
CA LEU A 26 -7.50 13.01 -8.91
C LEU A 26 -7.44 13.41 -7.43
N GLU A 27 -7.72 14.67 -7.11
CA GLU A 27 -7.77 15.16 -5.73
C GLU A 27 -8.83 14.42 -4.88
N ILE A 28 -10.02 14.19 -5.43
CA ILE A 28 -11.08 13.41 -4.78
C ILE A 28 -10.61 11.98 -4.51
N LEU A 29 -10.02 11.33 -5.53
CA LEU A 29 -9.50 9.97 -5.38
C LEU A 29 -8.38 9.90 -4.32
N GLN A 30 -7.42 10.82 -4.37
CA GLN A 30 -6.32 10.89 -3.41
C GLN A 30 -6.80 11.16 -1.98
N SER A 31 -7.80 12.02 -1.82
CA SER A 31 -8.45 12.28 -0.53
C SER A 31 -9.08 11.00 0.03
N TRP A 32 -9.83 10.27 -0.81
CA TRP A 32 -10.43 9.00 -0.40
C TRP A 32 -9.38 7.92 -0.08
N LEU A 33 -8.31 7.81 -0.88
CA LEU A 33 -7.19 6.91 -0.62
C LEU A 33 -6.35 7.32 0.61
N SER A 34 -6.50 8.56 1.08
CA SER A 34 -5.88 9.10 2.29
C SER A 34 -6.72 8.86 3.56
N SER A 35 -7.65 7.91 3.51
CA SER A 35 -8.53 7.54 4.62
C SER A 35 -8.27 6.12 5.14
N TRP A 36 -8.78 5.79 6.33
CA TRP A 36 -8.71 4.42 6.86
C TRP A 36 -9.40 3.38 5.97
N PRO A 37 -10.59 3.64 5.39
CA PRO A 37 -11.14 2.77 4.34
C PRO A 37 -10.19 2.55 3.15
N GLY A 38 -9.54 3.63 2.67
CA GLY A 38 -8.54 3.54 1.60
C GLY A 38 -7.36 2.63 1.96
N VAL A 39 -6.82 2.78 3.18
CA VAL A 39 -5.79 1.87 3.73
C VAL A 39 -6.26 0.42 3.75
N GLY A 40 -7.49 0.16 4.21
CA GLY A 40 -8.08 -1.17 4.24
C GLY A 40 -8.19 -1.81 2.85
N LEU A 41 -8.51 -1.00 1.82
CA LEU A 41 -8.62 -1.49 0.45
C LEU A 41 -7.27 -1.82 -0.18
N VAL A 42 -6.22 -1.04 0.12
CA VAL A 42 -4.85 -1.37 -0.29
C VAL A 42 -4.39 -2.65 0.42
N ALA A 43 -4.63 -2.77 1.73
CA ALA A 43 -4.28 -3.95 2.51
C ALA A 43 -4.98 -5.22 1.99
N ALA A 44 -6.30 -5.16 1.78
CA ALA A 44 -7.05 -6.26 1.16
C ALA A 44 -6.56 -6.56 -0.27
N GLY A 45 -6.17 -5.52 -1.00
CA GLY A 45 -5.57 -5.64 -2.32
C GLY A 45 -4.29 -6.47 -2.29
N MET A 46 -3.35 -6.10 -1.43
CA MET A 46 -2.08 -6.76 -1.21
C MET A 46 -2.23 -8.19 -0.65
N ALA A 47 -3.17 -8.42 0.27
CA ALA A 47 -3.44 -9.75 0.83
C ALA A 47 -3.83 -10.77 -0.26
N ARG A 48 -4.66 -10.36 -1.22
CA ARG A 48 -4.98 -11.20 -2.38
C ARG A 48 -3.78 -11.46 -3.31
N GLN A 49 -2.77 -10.60 -3.28
CA GLN A 49 -1.51 -10.80 -4.00
C GLN A 49 -0.51 -11.66 -3.20
N GLY A 50 -0.91 -12.15 -2.02
CA GLY A 50 -0.04 -12.94 -1.16
C GLY A 50 0.89 -12.08 -0.32
N TYR A 51 0.44 -10.92 0.16
CA TYR A 51 1.19 -10.11 1.12
C TYR A 51 0.39 -9.70 2.36
N ASP A 52 0.96 -9.92 3.53
CA ASP A 52 0.41 -9.52 4.83
C ASP A 52 0.97 -8.16 5.28
N LEU A 53 0.14 -7.33 5.92
CA LEU A 53 0.51 -5.97 6.36
C LEU A 53 0.80 -5.93 7.87
N SER A 54 1.96 -5.37 8.23
CA SER A 54 2.20 -4.78 9.54
C SER A 54 2.15 -3.25 9.43
N LEU A 55 1.30 -2.61 10.25
CA LEU A 55 1.20 -1.14 10.33
C LEU A 55 1.35 -0.71 11.79
N THR A 56 2.39 0.07 12.09
CA THR A 56 2.74 0.48 13.46
C THR A 56 2.87 1.99 13.55
N ARG A 57 2.25 2.60 14.56
CA ARG A 57 2.42 4.02 14.91
C ARG A 57 3.53 4.18 15.92
N TYR A 58 4.46 5.08 15.64
CA TYR A 58 5.55 5.49 16.54
C TYR A 58 5.26 6.87 17.10
N ALA A 59 4.27 6.98 18.00
CA ALA A 59 3.84 8.23 18.63
C ALA A 59 3.78 9.42 17.64
N ASP A 60 4.65 10.41 17.83
CA ASP A 60 4.76 11.64 17.01
C ASP A 60 5.78 11.51 15.87
N LEU A 61 6.56 10.43 15.84
CA LEU A 61 7.56 10.18 14.79
C LEU A 61 6.92 9.78 13.46
N GLY A 62 5.76 9.14 13.49
CA GLY A 62 5.01 8.75 12.30
C GLY A 62 4.58 7.29 12.30
N TRP A 63 4.54 6.70 11.11
CA TRP A 63 3.97 5.39 10.85
C TRP A 63 4.93 4.54 10.01
N ARG A 64 5.13 3.28 10.40
CA ARG A 64 5.79 2.27 9.58
C ARG A 64 4.77 1.31 9.02
N ALA A 65 4.80 1.12 7.70
CA ALA A 65 4.12 0.01 7.04
C ALA A 65 5.17 -0.96 6.50
N THR A 66 4.92 -2.27 6.66
CA THR A 66 5.73 -3.32 6.03
C THR A 66 4.80 -4.38 5.48
N PHE A 67 5.03 -4.76 4.21
CA PHE A 67 4.38 -5.91 3.58
C PHE A 67 5.34 -7.09 3.54
N TYR A 68 4.84 -8.25 3.97
CA TYR A 68 5.57 -9.52 3.97
C TYR A 68 4.87 -10.49 3.02
N VAL A 69 5.62 -11.38 2.35
CA VAL A 69 5.00 -12.50 1.63
C VAL A 69 4.15 -13.29 2.63
N SER A 70 2.89 -13.54 2.28
CA SER A 70 1.94 -14.24 3.15
C SER A 70 2.44 -15.65 3.46
N GLY A 71 2.40 -16.02 4.74
CA GLY A 71 2.96 -17.27 5.26
C GLY A 71 3.03 -17.27 6.77
N ARG A 72 3.37 -18.42 7.38
CA ARG A 72 3.41 -18.54 8.85
C ARG A 72 4.52 -17.72 9.52
N GLU A 73 5.53 -17.32 8.75
CA GLU A 73 6.64 -16.52 9.23
C GLU A 73 6.66 -15.21 8.44
N HIS A 74 6.61 -14.07 9.12
CA HIS A 74 6.99 -12.78 8.55
C HIS A 74 8.52 -12.73 8.35
N SER A 75 9.03 -13.69 7.59
CA SER A 75 10.45 -13.87 7.33
C SER A 75 10.92 -12.82 6.31
N PRO A 76 11.95 -12.01 6.61
CA PRO A 76 12.50 -10.99 5.70
C PRO A 76 13.13 -11.53 4.41
N THR A 77 13.20 -12.85 4.25
CA THR A 77 13.87 -13.55 3.15
C THR A 77 13.06 -13.57 1.85
N GLY A 78 11.78 -13.18 1.87
CA GLY A 78 10.93 -12.99 0.68
C GLY A 78 10.90 -11.53 0.18
N ALA A 79 10.22 -11.28 -0.94
CA ALA A 79 9.97 -9.92 -1.43
C ALA A 79 9.20 -9.12 -0.37
N THR A 80 9.86 -8.14 0.24
CA THR A 80 9.33 -7.28 1.28
C THR A 80 9.47 -5.81 0.86
N GLY A 81 8.50 -4.99 1.23
CA GLY A 81 8.57 -3.53 1.07
C GLY A 81 8.17 -2.85 2.36
N SER A 82 8.87 -1.77 2.72
CA SER A 82 8.66 -1.04 3.96
C SER A 82 8.84 0.45 3.76
N ALA A 83 7.92 1.23 4.33
CA ALA A 83 8.01 2.67 4.29
C ALA A 83 7.69 3.28 5.65
N PHE A 84 8.34 4.41 5.92
CA PHE A 84 8.10 5.22 7.10
C PHE A 84 7.65 6.61 6.68
N GLU A 85 6.47 7.03 7.12
CA GLU A 85 5.84 8.27 6.68
C GLU A 85 5.10 8.96 7.84
N THR A 86 4.80 10.25 7.67
CA THR A 86 4.09 11.03 8.68
C THR A 86 2.63 10.62 8.85
N THR A 87 2.03 9.99 7.84
CA THR A 87 0.64 9.53 7.85
C THR A 87 0.53 8.03 7.54
N PRO A 88 -0.47 7.33 8.11
CA PRO A 88 -0.61 5.88 7.92
C PRO A 88 -0.85 5.51 6.45
N PHE A 89 -1.65 6.31 5.74
CA PHE A 89 -1.95 6.07 4.33
C PHE A 89 -0.71 6.22 3.45
N ARG A 90 0.12 7.26 3.66
CA ARG A 90 1.37 7.41 2.89
C ARG A 90 2.31 6.24 3.13
N ALA A 91 2.47 5.79 4.37
CA ALA A 91 3.30 4.62 4.69
C ALA A 91 2.82 3.38 3.93
N VAL A 92 1.51 3.11 3.97
CA VAL A 92 0.91 1.94 3.31
C VAL A 92 1.05 2.00 1.79
N HIS A 93 0.75 3.15 1.16
CA HIS A 93 0.86 3.32 -0.29
C HIS A 93 2.32 3.17 -0.76
N ALA A 94 3.26 3.78 -0.05
CA ALA A 94 4.69 3.69 -0.38
C ALA A 94 5.23 2.26 -0.22
N ALA A 95 4.93 1.58 0.89
CA ALA A 95 5.36 0.21 1.11
C ALA A 95 4.74 -0.77 0.11
N ALA A 96 3.47 -0.58 -0.25
CA ALA A 96 2.79 -1.41 -1.26
C ALA A 96 3.41 -1.23 -2.64
N TRP A 97 3.69 0.02 -3.04
CA TRP A 97 4.36 0.31 -4.30
C TRP A 97 5.75 -0.33 -4.37
N GLU A 98 6.56 -0.15 -3.31
CA GLU A 98 7.89 -0.76 -3.23
C GLU A 98 7.83 -2.28 -3.35
N THR A 99 6.88 -2.92 -2.63
CA THR A 99 6.72 -4.38 -2.66
C THR A 99 6.40 -4.87 -4.06
N LEU A 100 5.43 -4.24 -4.75
CA LEU A 100 5.00 -4.65 -6.07
C LEU A 100 6.01 -4.34 -7.17
N ALA A 101 6.85 -3.31 -6.99
CA ALA A 101 7.93 -2.97 -7.92
C ALA A 101 9.11 -3.96 -7.85
N ARG A 102 9.27 -4.66 -6.71
CA ARG A 102 10.31 -5.67 -6.49
C ARG A 102 9.84 -7.11 -6.79
N ALA A 103 8.54 -7.29 -7.02
CA ALA A 103 7.87 -8.59 -7.15
C ALA A 103 7.68 -9.06 -8.60
#